data_AF-A0A848D2K0-F1
#
_entry.id   AF-A0A848D2K0-F1
#
_cell.length_a   1.000
_cell.length_b   1.000
_cell.length_c   1.000
_cell.angle_alpha   90.00
_cell.angle_beta   90.00
_cell.angle_gamma   90.00
#
_symmetry.space_group_name_H-M   'P 1'
#
loop_
_entity.id
_entity.type
_entity.pdbx_description
1 polymer ?
#
loop_
_entity_poly.entity_id
_entity_poly.type
_entity_poly.pdbx_seq_one_letter_code
_entity_poly.pdbx_strand_id
1 'polypeptide(L)'
;MNRFASQQLRFTSEEGTPLSLGDVFSFLSINQSGWIEDNFHFVYDVIYVSDADGITLRVSSACEALWGYREEDLVGKSTYELEKEGVFYPSITRLVLERQEQVSMIQTTKTGRRLKVVGTPIKDKENRELERSNPISEKSIIQ
;
A
#
# COMPACT_ATOMS: atom_id res chain seq x y z
N MET A 1 4.83 -6.62 27.26
CA MET A 1 4.39 -5.21 27.16
C MET A 1 4.68 -4.78 25.73
N ASN A 2 3.65 -4.73 24.90
CA ASN A 2 3.77 -4.65 23.43
C ASN A 2 4.11 -3.21 23.01
N ARG A 3 5.26 -2.98 22.38
CA ARG A 3 5.68 -1.65 21.86
C ARG A 3 4.86 -1.17 20.65
N PHE A 4 3.86 -1.95 20.21
CA PHE A 4 3.00 -1.65 19.06
C PHE A 4 1.88 -0.63 19.33
N ALA A 5 1.68 -0.17 20.58
CA ALA A 5 0.53 0.66 20.93
C ALA A 5 0.74 2.18 20.79
N SER A 6 1.95 2.67 20.52
CA SER A 6 2.28 4.10 20.66
C SER A 6 2.56 4.86 19.36
N GLN A 7 2.57 4.22 18.19
CA GLN A 7 2.63 4.92 16.90
C GLN A 7 1.24 4.96 16.28
N GLN A 8 0.37 5.78 16.86
CA GLN A 8 -0.89 6.13 16.24
C GLN A 8 -0.55 7.06 15.07
N LEU A 9 -0.42 6.48 13.87
CA LEU A 9 -0.18 7.21 12.62
C LEU A 9 -1.22 8.33 12.49
N ARG A 10 -0.77 9.58 12.66
CA ARG A 10 -1.63 10.76 12.55
C ARG A 10 -1.64 11.19 11.10
N PHE A 11 -2.57 10.64 10.33
CA PHE A 11 -2.87 11.21 9.02
C PHE A 11 -3.81 12.39 9.22
N THR A 12 -3.94 13.32 8.28
CA THR A 12 -4.96 14.38 8.38
C THR A 12 -5.57 14.69 7.02
N SER A 13 -6.85 15.04 6.99
CA SER A 13 -7.56 15.49 5.77
C SER A 13 -7.05 16.87 5.30
N GLU A 14 -7.49 17.34 4.13
CA GLU A 14 -7.22 18.70 3.65
C GLU A 14 -7.74 19.79 4.60
N GLU A 15 -8.82 19.51 5.33
CA GLU A 15 -9.35 20.37 6.39
C GLU A 15 -8.64 20.18 7.73
N GLY A 16 -7.72 19.23 7.79
CA GLY A 16 -6.80 19.10 8.88
C GLY A 16 -7.27 18.30 10.09
N THR A 17 -8.36 17.56 9.93
CA THR A 17 -8.84 16.60 10.92
C THR A 17 -7.94 15.35 10.92
N PRO A 18 -7.54 14.82 12.09
CA PRO A 18 -6.85 13.53 12.16
C PRO A 18 -7.66 12.42 11.50
N LEU A 19 -7.07 11.81 10.48
CA LEU A 19 -7.55 10.63 9.78
C LEU A 19 -6.94 9.39 10.45
N SER A 20 -7.80 8.44 10.77
CA SER A 20 -7.38 7.09 11.12
C SER A 20 -6.80 6.37 9.89
N LEU A 21 -6.10 5.25 10.11
CA LEU A 21 -5.74 4.33 9.02
C LEU A 21 -6.96 3.91 8.18
N GLY A 22 -8.13 3.77 8.83
CA GLY A 22 -9.39 3.48 8.15
C GLY A 22 -9.79 4.61 7.20
N ASP A 23 -9.64 5.86 7.63
CA ASP A 23 -10.01 7.02 6.80
C ASP A 23 -9.04 7.23 5.64
N VAL A 24 -7.74 6.97 5.83
CA VAL A 24 -6.75 6.94 4.72
C VAL A 24 -7.10 5.86 3.72
N PHE A 25 -7.45 4.67 4.21
CA PHE A 25 -7.84 3.56 3.35
C PHE A 25 -9.14 3.87 2.58
N SER A 26 -10.13 4.48 3.23
CA SER A 26 -11.35 4.97 2.57
C SER A 26 -11.03 6.05 1.54
N PHE A 27 -10.14 7.01 1.83
CA PHE A 27 -9.72 8.04 0.88
C PHE A 27 -9.03 7.45 -0.37
N LEU A 28 -8.09 6.51 -0.18
CA LEU A 28 -7.44 5.77 -1.26
C LEU A 28 -8.44 4.91 -2.06
N SER A 29 -9.51 4.44 -1.41
CA SER A 29 -10.58 3.68 -2.04
C SER A 29 -11.56 4.55 -2.84
N ILE A 30 -11.88 5.75 -2.36
CA ILE A 30 -12.89 6.66 -2.95
C ILE A 30 -12.33 7.42 -4.16
N ASN A 31 -11.04 7.78 -4.17
CA ASN A 31 -10.40 8.46 -5.30
C ASN A 31 -10.18 7.56 -6.55
N GLN A 32 -10.80 6.37 -6.58
CA GLN A 32 -10.80 5.47 -7.74
C GLN A 32 -11.73 5.92 -8.90
N SER A 33 -12.52 6.97 -8.70
CA SER A 33 -13.50 7.47 -9.70
C SER A 33 -12.92 8.46 -10.74
N GLY A 34 -11.61 8.67 -10.77
CA GLY A 34 -10.96 9.73 -11.57
C GLY A 34 -10.81 9.48 -13.08
N TRP A 35 -11.48 8.48 -13.66
CA TRP A 35 -11.45 8.19 -15.10
C TRP A 35 -12.83 7.68 -15.58
N ILE A 36 -13.88 8.47 -15.39
CA ILE A 36 -15.17 8.22 -16.05
C ILE A 36 -15.15 8.95 -17.40
N GLU A 37 -14.47 8.36 -18.37
CA GLU A 37 -14.73 8.51 -19.81
C GLU A 37 -13.76 7.59 -20.57
N ASP A 38 -13.94 6.28 -20.40
CA ASP A 38 -13.93 5.28 -21.50
C ASP A 38 -13.88 3.86 -20.93
N ASN A 39 -14.97 3.12 -21.17
CA ASN A 39 -15.04 1.66 -21.34
C ASN A 39 -14.35 0.72 -20.31
N PHE A 40 -15.19 0.16 -19.43
CA PHE A 40 -15.18 -1.25 -18.99
C PHE A 40 -13.96 -1.83 -18.21
N HIS A 41 -14.18 -2.10 -16.91
CA HIS A 41 -14.04 -3.39 -16.20
C HIS A 41 -13.64 -3.16 -14.74
N PHE A 42 -14.25 -3.91 -13.82
CA PHE A 42 -13.89 -3.95 -12.40
C PHE A 42 -12.36 -4.11 -12.25
N VAL A 43 -11.68 -3.01 -11.95
CA VAL A 43 -10.25 -3.04 -11.71
C VAL A 43 -10.09 -3.65 -10.33
N TYR A 44 -9.64 -4.90 -10.28
CA TYR A 44 -9.26 -5.54 -9.02
C TYR A 44 -8.04 -4.81 -8.48
N ASP A 45 -8.27 -3.69 -7.82
CA ASP A 45 -7.22 -2.89 -7.20
C ASP A 45 -6.87 -3.53 -5.85
N VAL A 46 -5.67 -4.13 -5.76
CA VAL A 46 -5.12 -4.39 -4.42
C VAL A 46 -4.63 -3.05 -3.88
N ILE A 47 -5.17 -2.65 -2.73
CA ILE A 47 -4.61 -1.57 -1.93
C ILE A 47 -3.81 -2.25 -0.84
N TYR A 48 -2.54 -1.94 -0.75
CA TYR A 48 -1.63 -2.44 0.28
C TYR A 48 -1.01 -1.25 1.00
N VAL A 49 -0.98 -1.29 2.33
CA VAL A 49 -0.41 -0.23 3.16
C VAL A 49 0.58 -0.86 4.13
N SER A 50 1.78 -0.29 4.20
CA SER A 50 2.80 -0.66 5.18
C SER A 50 3.27 0.55 5.98
N ASP A 51 3.86 0.32 7.15
CA ASP A 51 4.59 1.36 7.86
C ASP A 51 5.96 1.64 7.20
N ALA A 52 6.73 2.53 7.82
CA ALA A 52 8.01 2.96 7.27
C ALA A 52 9.15 1.94 7.44
N ASP A 53 8.94 0.90 8.24
CA ASP A 53 9.84 -0.26 8.31
C ASP A 53 9.42 -1.35 7.30
N GLY A 54 8.36 -1.09 6.52
CA GLY A 54 7.80 -2.00 5.54
C GLY A 54 6.93 -3.09 6.15
N ILE A 55 6.47 -2.94 7.39
CA ILE A 55 5.53 -3.88 8.02
C ILE A 55 4.13 -3.62 7.48
N THR A 56 3.49 -4.66 6.95
CA THR A 56 2.12 -4.58 6.42
C THR A 56 1.14 -4.17 7.51
N LEU A 57 0.46 -3.05 7.31
CA LEU A 57 -0.61 -2.56 8.20
C LEU A 57 -1.98 -3.05 7.74
N ARG A 58 -2.22 -2.99 6.42
CA ARG A 58 -3.49 -3.33 5.79
C ARG A 58 -3.29 -3.80 4.37
N VAL A 59 -4.20 -4.65 3.90
CA VAL A 59 -4.32 -5.01 2.49
C VAL A 59 -5.79 -5.25 2.16
N SER A 60 -6.25 -4.83 0.99
CA SER A 60 -7.63 -5.08 0.57
C SER A 60 -7.88 -6.57 0.33
N SER A 61 -9.13 -7.01 0.51
CA SER A 61 -9.54 -8.41 0.30
C SER A 61 -9.30 -8.92 -1.14
N ALA A 62 -9.09 -8.01 -2.10
CA ALA A 62 -8.71 -8.36 -3.47
C ALA A 62 -7.36 -9.11 -3.56
N CYS A 63 -6.50 -9.03 -2.52
CA CYS A 63 -5.25 -9.78 -2.48
C CYS A 63 -5.45 -11.31 -2.53
N GLU A 64 -6.57 -11.84 -2.03
CA GLU A 64 -6.84 -13.28 -2.08
C GLU A 64 -7.00 -13.74 -3.53
N ALA A 65 -7.75 -12.97 -4.33
CA ALA A 65 -7.96 -13.27 -5.73
C ALA A 65 -6.71 -13.02 -6.60
N LEU A 66 -5.91 -12.00 -6.29
CA LEU A 66 -4.79 -11.57 -7.13
C LEU A 66 -3.45 -12.17 -6.73
N TRP A 67 -3.17 -12.23 -5.44
CA TRP A 67 -1.89 -12.66 -4.90
C TRP A 67 -1.96 -14.10 -4.36
N GLY A 68 -3.16 -14.60 -4.08
CA GLY A 68 -3.39 -15.96 -3.55
C GLY A 68 -3.18 -16.07 -2.04
N TYR A 69 -3.27 -14.95 -1.32
CA TYR A 69 -3.05 -14.85 0.13
C TYR A 69 -4.21 -14.10 0.77
N ARG A 70 -4.58 -14.50 2.00
CA ARG A 70 -5.57 -13.75 2.78
C ARG A 70 -4.92 -12.54 3.43
N GLU A 71 -5.72 -11.53 3.79
CA GLU A 71 -5.24 -10.35 4.52
C GLU A 71 -4.47 -10.75 5.80
N GLU A 72 -5.01 -11.71 6.54
CA GLU A 72 -4.41 -12.24 7.78
C GLU A 72 -3.04 -12.91 7.57
N ASP A 73 -2.73 -13.38 6.35
CA ASP A 73 -1.43 -13.98 6.03
C ASP A 73 -0.35 -12.92 5.75
N LEU A 74 -0.76 -11.67 5.50
CA LEU A 74 0.10 -10.58 5.04
C LEU A 74 0.29 -9.52 6.13
N VAL A 75 -0.78 -9.15 6.85
CA VAL A 75 -0.74 -8.14 7.91
C VAL A 75 0.27 -8.53 9.01
N GLY A 76 1.12 -7.58 9.37
CA GLY A 76 2.19 -7.75 10.35
C GLY A 76 3.50 -8.34 9.80
N LYS A 77 3.52 -8.80 8.53
CA LYS A 77 4.76 -9.25 7.88
C LYS A 77 5.50 -8.12 7.19
N SER A 78 6.82 -8.26 7.13
CA SER A 78 7.68 -7.32 6.42
C SER A 78 7.60 -7.52 4.91
N THR A 79 7.54 -6.42 4.14
CA THR A 79 7.60 -6.45 2.67
C THR A 79 8.84 -7.16 2.13
N TYR A 80 9.95 -7.11 2.87
CA TYR A 80 11.20 -7.79 2.52
C TYR A 80 11.08 -9.30 2.67
N GLU A 81 10.37 -9.76 3.71
CA GLU A 81 10.08 -11.18 3.91
C GLU A 81 9.10 -11.68 2.85
N LEU A 82 8.03 -10.93 2.59
CA LEU A 82 7.03 -11.26 1.57
C LEU A 82 7.67 -11.38 0.17
N GLU A 83 8.59 -10.47 -0.17
CA GLU A 83 9.33 -10.53 -1.43
C GLU A 83 10.24 -11.77 -1.49
N LYS A 84 10.97 -12.05 -0.40
CA LYS A 84 11.84 -13.23 -0.28
C LYS A 84 11.06 -14.55 -0.37
N GLU A 85 9.84 -14.59 0.18
CA GLU A 85 8.91 -15.73 0.09
C GLU A 85 8.23 -15.83 -1.28
N GLY A 86 8.45 -14.85 -2.17
CA GLY A 86 7.91 -14.83 -3.52
C GLY A 86 6.42 -14.52 -3.59
N VAL A 87 5.83 -13.92 -2.54
CA VAL A 87 4.45 -13.42 -2.55
C VAL A 87 4.27 -12.47 -3.75
N PHE A 88 5.23 -11.57 -3.89
CA PHE A 88 5.41 -10.70 -5.03
C PHE A 88 6.91 -10.44 -5.26
N TYR A 89 7.30 -10.15 -6.50
CA TYR A 89 8.64 -9.72 -6.85
C TYR A 89 8.66 -8.92 -8.16
N PRO A 90 9.47 -7.85 -8.25
CA PRO A 90 10.12 -7.16 -7.14
C PRO A 90 9.09 -6.38 -6.30
N SER A 91 9.39 -6.13 -5.03
CA SER A 91 8.52 -5.36 -4.13
C SER A 91 8.59 -3.87 -4.45
N ILE A 92 7.47 -3.29 -4.90
CA ILE A 92 7.39 -1.85 -5.09
C ILE A 92 7.42 -1.09 -3.77
N THR A 93 6.82 -1.63 -2.71
CA THR A 93 6.86 -1.04 -1.37
C THR A 93 8.30 -0.88 -0.89
N ARG A 94 9.14 -1.92 -1.01
CA ARG A 94 10.58 -1.82 -0.71
C ARG A 94 11.25 -0.72 -1.50
N LEU A 95 10.98 -0.63 -2.81
CA LEU A 95 11.61 0.37 -3.67
C LEU A 95 11.20 1.79 -3.32
N VAL A 96 9.95 2.00 -2.90
CA VAL A 96 9.50 3.30 -2.39
C VAL A 96 10.22 3.64 -1.09
N LEU A 97 10.41 2.68 -0.18
CA LEU A 97 11.19 2.90 1.05
C LEU A 97 12.66 3.21 0.77
N GLU A 98 13.26 2.54 -0.22
CA GLU A 98 14.65 2.78 -0.61
C GLU A 98 14.87 4.13 -1.29
N ARG A 99 13.91 4.57 -2.11
CA ARG A 99 14.05 5.78 -2.93
C ARG A 99 13.39 7.02 -2.33
N GLN A 100 12.48 6.85 -1.37
CA GLN A 100 11.68 7.92 -0.76
C GLN A 100 10.87 8.74 -1.78
N GLU A 101 10.51 8.13 -2.91
CA GLU A 101 9.74 8.76 -3.99
C GLU A 101 8.64 7.82 -4.50
N GLN A 102 7.72 8.36 -5.29
CA GLN A 102 6.72 7.55 -5.97
C GLN A 102 7.41 6.64 -7.02
N VAL A 103 7.10 5.35 -6.99
CA VAL A 103 7.63 4.36 -7.94
C VAL A 103 6.47 3.73 -8.71
N SER A 104 6.66 3.46 -10.00
CA SER A 104 5.73 2.68 -10.82
C SER A 104 6.47 1.60 -11.58
N MET A 105 5.97 0.36 -11.54
CA MET A 105 6.59 -0.77 -12.23
C MET A 105 5.67 -1.98 -12.41
N ILE A 106 6.19 -3.05 -13.02
CA ILE A 106 5.54 -4.35 -13.05
C ILE A 106 6.03 -5.23 -11.89
N GLN A 107 5.10 -5.72 -11.08
CA GLN A 107 5.32 -6.66 -9.99
C GLN A 107 4.69 -8.01 -10.37
N THR A 108 5.40 -9.11 -10.13
CA THR A 108 4.92 -10.47 -10.43
C THR A 108 4.58 -11.17 -9.13
N THR A 109 3.38 -11.73 -9.03
CA THR A 109 2.93 -12.45 -7.83
C THR A 109 3.37 -13.91 -7.84
N LYS A 110 3.27 -14.61 -6.70
CA LYS A 110 3.47 -16.06 -6.61
C LYS A 110 2.66 -16.87 -7.61
N THR A 111 1.45 -16.38 -7.95
CA THR A 111 0.56 -17.04 -8.90
C THR A 111 0.97 -16.85 -10.37
N GLY A 112 2.04 -16.09 -10.62
CA GLY A 112 2.53 -15.75 -11.97
C GLY A 112 1.82 -14.55 -12.59
N ARG A 113 0.85 -13.94 -11.92
CA ARG A 113 0.19 -12.71 -12.41
C ARG A 113 1.16 -11.54 -12.42
N ARG A 114 1.12 -10.77 -13.51
CA ARG A 114 1.89 -9.53 -13.67
C ARG A 114 0.97 -8.35 -13.44
N LEU A 115 1.32 -7.54 -12.46
CA LEU A 115 0.54 -6.38 -12.02
C LEU A 115 1.31 -5.12 -12.35
N LYS A 116 0.66 -4.13 -12.97
CA LYS A 116 1.16 -2.77 -13.01
C LYS A 116 0.85 -2.13 -11.66
N VAL A 117 1.89 -1.73 -10.95
CA VAL A 117 1.79 -1.26 -9.58
C VAL A 117 2.36 0.14 -9.46
N VAL A 118 1.74 0.95 -8.61
CA VAL A 118 2.24 2.27 -8.20
C VAL A 118 2.32 2.30 -6.68
N GLY A 119 3.50 2.64 -6.17
CA GLY A 119 3.78 2.81 -4.74
C GLY A 119 4.06 4.28 -4.45
N THR A 120 3.49 4.80 -3.37
CA THR A 120 3.54 6.22 -3.00
C THR A 120 3.82 6.37 -1.51
N PRO A 121 4.85 7.16 -1.10
CA PRO A 121 5.03 7.55 0.30
C PRO A 121 3.86 8.42 0.79
N ILE A 122 3.31 8.13 1.96
CA ILE A 122 2.24 8.92 2.57
C ILE A 122 2.86 10.00 3.45
N LYS A 123 2.86 11.26 3.00
CA LYS A 123 3.41 12.41 3.75
C LYS A 123 2.43 12.91 4.83
N ASP A 124 2.96 13.33 5.98
CA ASP A 124 2.22 14.07 7.01
C ASP A 124 1.97 15.54 6.59
N LYS A 125 0.99 16.18 7.23
CA LYS A 125 0.37 17.49 6.94
C LYS A 125 1.31 18.67 6.75
N GLU A 126 2.52 18.63 7.33
CA GLU A 126 3.49 19.71 7.15
C GLU A 126 4.31 19.57 5.85
N ASN A 127 3.99 18.61 4.98
CA ASN A 127 4.82 18.23 3.84
C ASN A 127 6.27 17.92 4.27
N ARG A 128 6.45 17.61 5.56
CA ARG A 128 7.73 17.18 6.11
C ARG A 128 7.97 15.81 5.53
N GLU A 129 8.98 15.72 4.67
CA GLU A 129 9.73 14.49 4.45
C GLU A 129 10.32 14.08 5.80
N LEU A 130 9.50 13.42 6.61
CA LEU A 130 10.02 12.57 7.66
C LEU A 130 10.60 11.37 6.93
N GLU A 131 11.83 11.53 6.45
CA GLU A 131 12.54 10.69 5.47
C GLU A 131 12.56 9.18 5.76
N ARG A 132 12.00 8.72 6.88
CA ARG A 132 11.98 7.32 7.32
C ARG A 132 10.79 6.89 8.18
N SER A 133 9.76 7.71 8.40
CA SER A 133 8.65 7.35 9.31
C SER A 133 7.26 7.37 8.66
N ASN A 134 7.20 7.60 7.36
CA ASN A 134 5.95 7.71 6.62
C ASN A 134 5.50 6.33 6.10
N PRO A 135 4.25 5.93 6.37
CA PRO A 135 3.65 4.75 5.77
C PRO A 135 3.66 4.81 4.24
N ILE A 136 3.65 3.65 3.60
CA ILE A 136 3.63 3.51 2.14
C ILE A 136 2.29 2.93 1.72
N SER A 137 1.68 3.52 0.69
CA SER A 137 0.57 2.91 -0.04
C SER A 137 1.03 2.33 -1.37
N GLU A 138 0.49 1.18 -1.73
CA GLU A 138 0.69 0.47 -2.98
C GLU A 138 -0.67 0.17 -3.62
N LYS A 139 -0.77 0.43 -4.93
CA LYS A 139 -1.94 0.13 -5.74
C LYS A 139 -1.55 -0.78 -6.92
N SER A 140 -2.16 -1.95 -7.02
CA SER A 140 -1.89 -2.93 -8.08
C SER A 140 -3.05 -3.11 -9.05
N ILE A 141 -2.77 -3.10 -10.36
CA ILE A 141 -3.73 -3.34 -11.44
C ILE A 141 -3.25 -4.50 -12.31
N ILE A 142 -4.14 -5.41 -12.71
CA ILE A 142 -3.79 -6.49 -13.66
C ILE A 142 -3.52 -5.88 -15.04
N GLN A 143 -2.43 -6.31 -15.69
CA GLN A 143 -2.15 -6.00 -17.10
C GLN A 143 -2.63 -7.11 -18.04
#